data_AF-A0A258BAC4-F1
#
_entry.id   AF-A0A258BAC4-F1
#
_cell.length_a   1.000
_cell.length_b   1.000
_cell.length_c   1.000
_cell.angle_alpha   90.00
_cell.angle_beta   90.00
_cell.angle_gamma   90.00
#
_symmetry.space_group_name_H-M   'P 1'
#
loop_
_entity.id
_entity.type
_entity.pdbx_description
1 polymer ?
#
loop_
_entity_poly.entity_id
_entity_poly.type
_entity_poly.pdbx_seq_one_letter_code
_entity_poly.pdbx_strand_id
1 'polypeptide(L)'
;WIRQNRLSDRKTKSSIRAVPLYGASLEAAATLYERAVRKRSAWLAPNYAKENGNGSCSAAINKSLKNIGFRSHMFRHAFIDRLKACNDIPTRLAESITGHSSGGSEFNNYGTVGYTLEQKLEVIKRVAV
;
A
#
# COMPACT_ATOMS: atom_id res chain seq x y z
N TRP A 1 -10.13 0.48 0.86
CA TRP A 1 -9.77 1.87 0.51
C TRP A 1 -8.95 2.49 1.63
N ILE A 2 -7.75 2.98 1.33
CA ILE A 2 -6.93 3.76 2.27
C ILE A 2 -7.53 5.17 2.32
N ARG A 3 -8.03 5.58 3.48
CA ARG A 3 -8.71 6.87 3.70
C ARG A 3 -8.24 7.54 5.00
N GLN A 4 -8.49 8.85 5.10
CA GLN A 4 -8.27 9.62 6.32
C GLN A 4 -9.04 8.98 7.51
N ASN A 5 -8.46 9.05 8.69
CA ASN A 5 -9.08 8.57 9.93
C ASN A 5 -8.47 9.29 11.15
N ARG A 6 -8.94 8.98 12.37
CA ARG A 6 -8.46 9.65 13.60
C ARG A 6 -6.95 9.58 13.86
N LEU A 7 -6.24 8.64 13.22
CA LEU A 7 -4.79 8.42 13.34
C LEU A 7 -4.03 8.79 12.05
N SER A 8 -4.71 9.28 11.02
CA SER A 8 -4.12 9.71 9.76
C SER A 8 -4.90 10.90 9.23
N ASP A 9 -4.38 12.11 9.47
CA ASP A 9 -5.04 13.40 9.25
C ASP A 9 -4.82 13.96 7.82
N ARG A 10 -3.69 13.66 7.17
CA ARG A 10 -3.26 14.31 5.91
C ARG A 10 -3.47 13.43 4.68
N LYS A 11 -4.70 13.39 4.16
CA LYS A 11 -5.01 12.75 2.88
C LYS A 11 -5.95 13.61 2.04
N THR A 12 -5.48 14.06 0.88
CA THR A 12 -6.32 14.65 -0.16
C THR A 12 -7.24 13.60 -0.78
N LYS A 13 -8.30 14.00 -1.49
CA LYS A 13 -9.12 13.06 -2.30
C LYS A 13 -8.26 12.22 -3.25
N SER A 14 -7.21 12.82 -3.83
CA SER A 14 -6.24 12.12 -4.69
C SER A 14 -5.38 11.08 -3.95
N SER A 15 -5.31 11.12 -2.61
CA SER A 15 -4.57 10.13 -1.82
C SER A 15 -5.41 8.90 -1.46
N ILE A 16 -6.73 8.95 -1.69
CA ILE A 16 -7.64 7.83 -1.46
C ILE A 16 -7.44 6.80 -2.56
N ARG A 17 -7.13 5.56 -2.18
CA ARG A 17 -6.92 4.48 -3.15
C ARG A 17 -7.31 3.11 -2.61
N ALA A 18 -7.61 2.20 -3.52
CA ALA A 18 -7.68 0.78 -3.24
C ALA A 18 -6.53 0.08 -3.97
N VAL A 19 -5.83 -0.79 -3.25
CA VAL A 19 -4.71 -1.60 -3.74
C VAL A 19 -5.07 -3.05 -3.42
N PRO A 20 -5.21 -3.92 -4.44
CA PRO A 20 -5.50 -5.33 -4.19
C PRO A 20 -4.30 -6.01 -3.53
N LEU A 21 -4.58 -7.00 -2.69
CA LEU A 21 -3.57 -7.81 -2.03
C LEU A 21 -3.44 -9.16 -2.76
N TYR A 22 -2.21 -9.64 -2.89
CA TYR A 22 -1.89 -10.91 -3.55
C TYR A 22 -0.69 -11.60 -2.88
N GLY A 23 -0.65 -12.93 -2.93
CA GLY A 23 0.39 -13.76 -2.31
C GLY A 23 0.60 -13.42 -0.82
N ALA A 24 1.87 -13.27 -0.43
CA ALA A 24 2.27 -12.98 0.96
C ALA A 24 1.56 -11.76 1.57
N SER A 25 1.20 -10.75 0.78
CA SER A 25 0.48 -9.57 1.30
C SER A 25 -0.96 -9.88 1.71
N LEU A 26 -1.62 -10.80 1.00
CA LEU A 26 -2.98 -11.26 1.31
C LEU A 26 -2.95 -12.17 2.55
N GLU A 27 -2.01 -13.10 2.60
CA GLU A 27 -1.81 -14.01 3.74
C GLU A 27 -1.48 -13.23 5.03
N ALA A 28 -0.59 -12.24 4.94
CA ALA A 28 -0.27 -11.37 6.06
C ALA A 28 -1.49 -10.57 6.53
N ALA A 29 -2.29 -10.03 5.61
CA ALA A 29 -3.51 -9.30 5.95
C ALA A 29 -4.57 -10.20 6.59
N ALA A 30 -4.76 -11.43 6.12
CA ALA A 30 -5.63 -12.41 6.75
C ALA A 30 -5.18 -12.74 8.18
N THR A 31 -3.89 -13.00 8.37
CA THR A 31 -3.30 -13.25 9.70
C THR A 31 -3.50 -12.06 10.65
N LEU A 32 -3.27 -10.84 10.17
CA LEU A 32 -3.50 -9.61 10.95
C LEU A 32 -4.98 -9.41 11.27
N TYR A 33 -5.87 -9.72 10.33
CA TYR A 33 -7.32 -9.64 10.52
C TYR A 33 -7.77 -10.59 11.63
N GLU A 34 -7.38 -11.86 11.60
CA GLU A 34 -7.72 -12.80 12.67
C GLU A 34 -7.20 -12.33 14.03
N ARG A 35 -5.97 -11.79 14.10
CA ARG A 35 -5.42 -11.21 15.34
C ARG A 35 -6.25 -10.03 15.83
N ALA A 36 -6.71 -9.16 14.93
CA ALA A 36 -7.56 -8.03 15.28
C ALA A 36 -8.92 -8.50 15.82
N VAL A 37 -9.53 -9.50 15.19
CA VAL A 37 -10.78 -10.13 15.64
C VAL A 37 -10.63 -10.74 17.04
N ARG A 38 -9.57 -11.55 17.27
CA ARG A 38 -9.28 -12.13 18.59
C ARG A 38 -9.10 -11.05 19.68
N LYS A 39 -8.52 -9.90 19.31
CA LYS A 39 -8.36 -8.75 20.20
C LYS A 39 -9.58 -7.81 20.28
N ARG A 40 -10.68 -8.15 19.60
CA ARG A 40 -11.88 -7.30 19.47
C ARG A 40 -11.54 -5.86 19.05
N SER A 41 -10.58 -5.72 18.14
CA SER A 41 -10.08 -4.41 17.73
C SER A 41 -10.75 -3.92 16.45
N ALA A 42 -11.07 -2.63 16.42
CA ALA A 42 -11.49 -1.94 15.20
C ALA A 42 -10.34 -1.68 14.21
N TRP A 43 -9.09 -1.99 14.57
CA TRP A 43 -7.90 -1.74 13.75
C TRP A 43 -7.19 -3.03 13.38
N LEU A 44 -6.74 -3.12 12.12
CA LEU A 44 -6.00 -4.29 11.61
C LEU A 44 -4.68 -4.54 12.36
N ALA A 45 -4.02 -3.47 12.82
CA ALA A 45 -2.76 -3.53 13.57
C ALA A 45 -2.93 -2.86 14.95
N PRO A 46 -3.62 -3.49 15.91
CA PRO A 46 -4.05 -2.87 17.17
C PRO A 46 -2.89 -2.29 18.00
N ASN A 47 -1.74 -2.97 18.02
CA ASN A 47 -0.57 -2.55 18.78
C ASN A 47 0.03 -1.21 18.30
N TYR A 48 -0.27 -0.82 17.06
CA TYR A 48 0.24 0.38 16.41
C TYR A 48 -0.85 1.39 16.07
N ALA A 49 -2.12 1.11 16.42
CA ALA A 49 -3.25 2.00 16.19
C ALA A 49 -3.37 3.08 17.29
N LYS A 50 -2.31 3.87 17.43
CA LYS A 50 -2.17 4.96 18.41
C LYS A 50 -1.33 6.10 17.84
N GLU A 51 -1.32 7.23 18.52
CA GLU A 51 -0.44 8.35 18.20
C GLU A 51 1.03 7.87 18.12
N ASN A 52 1.76 8.33 17.09
CA ASN A 52 3.12 7.88 16.77
C ASN A 52 3.30 6.35 16.56
N GLY A 53 2.20 5.62 16.40
CA GLY A 53 2.23 4.17 16.18
C GLY A 53 2.87 3.75 14.85
N ASN A 54 2.80 4.62 13.84
CA ASN A 54 3.52 4.46 12.57
C ASN A 54 5.05 4.43 12.76
N GLY A 55 5.60 5.33 13.58
CA GLY A 55 7.02 5.38 13.92
C GLY A 55 7.46 4.17 14.73
N SER A 56 6.65 3.76 15.70
CA SER A 56 6.90 2.54 16.48
C SER A 56 6.88 1.27 15.61
N CYS A 57 5.95 1.20 14.66
CA CYS A 57 5.83 0.09 13.71
C CYS A 57 7.05 0.01 12.80
N SER A 58 7.46 1.13 12.18
CA SER A 58 8.62 1.16 11.30
C SER A 58 9.91 0.82 12.06
N ALA A 59 10.08 1.28 13.30
CA ALA A 59 11.21 0.92 14.14
C ALA A 59 11.27 -0.58 14.45
N ALA A 60 10.13 -1.22 14.77
CA ALA A 60 10.06 -2.65 15.02
C ALA A 60 10.41 -3.48 13.77
N ILE A 61 9.91 -3.07 12.60
CA ILE A 61 10.25 -3.69 11.32
C ILE A 61 11.75 -3.53 11.03
N ASN A 62 12.28 -2.29 11.12
CA ASN A 62 13.69 -2.02 10.86
C ASN A 62 14.63 -2.80 11.79
N LYS A 63 14.25 -2.97 13.07
CA LYS A 63 15.01 -3.81 14.02
C LYS A 63 15.10 -5.26 13.53
N SER A 64 14.00 -5.80 13.02
CA SER A 64 13.93 -7.19 12.53
C SER A 64 14.71 -7.39 11.22
N LEU A 65 14.84 -6.34 10.41
CA LEU A 65 15.52 -6.36 9.11
C LEU A 65 16.97 -5.87 9.16
N LYS A 66 17.46 -5.48 10.34
CA LYS A 66 18.80 -4.90 10.53
C LYS A 66 19.91 -5.82 9.99
N ASN A 67 19.80 -7.12 10.22
CA ASN A 67 20.83 -8.10 9.86
C ASN A 67 21.01 -8.26 8.35
N ILE A 68 19.98 -7.90 7.56
CA ILE A 68 20.03 -7.93 6.10
C ILE A 68 20.22 -6.53 5.48
N GLY A 69 20.54 -5.53 6.30
CA GLY A 69 20.76 -4.15 5.85
C GLY A 69 19.50 -3.47 5.28
N PHE A 70 18.30 -4.00 5.55
CA PHE A 70 17.07 -3.56 4.90
C PHE A 70 16.20 -2.70 5.83
N ARG A 71 15.47 -1.74 5.26
CA ARG A 71 14.57 -0.82 5.98
C ARG A 71 13.15 -0.91 5.41
N SER A 72 12.15 -0.59 6.23
CA SER A 72 10.73 -0.72 5.86
C SER A 72 10.34 0.05 4.59
N HIS A 73 10.90 1.24 4.35
CA HIS A 73 10.62 2.01 3.14
C HIS A 73 11.24 1.38 1.87
N MET A 74 12.26 0.52 2.01
CA MET A 74 12.88 -0.16 0.88
C MET A 74 11.93 -1.19 0.24
N PHE A 75 10.93 -1.71 0.96
CA PHE A 75 9.86 -2.51 0.33
C PHE A 75 9.10 -1.72 -0.74
N ARG A 76 8.86 -0.43 -0.48
CA ARG A 76 8.20 0.45 -1.46
C ARG A 76 9.10 0.69 -2.67
N HIS A 77 10.39 0.91 -2.49
CA HIS A 77 11.34 1.04 -3.59
C HIS A 77 11.40 -0.24 -4.44
N ALA A 78 11.62 -1.39 -3.80
CA ALA A 78 11.66 -2.68 -4.50
C ALA A 78 10.37 -2.94 -5.29
N PHE A 79 9.20 -2.58 -4.75
CA PHE A 79 7.94 -2.71 -5.48
C PHE A 79 7.86 -1.79 -6.70
N ILE A 80 8.29 -0.53 -6.58
CA ILE A 80 8.36 0.42 -7.70
C ILE A 80 9.35 -0.06 -8.76
N ASP A 81 10.52 -0.55 -8.34
CA ASP A 81 11.58 -0.99 -9.25
C ASP A 81 11.13 -2.21 -10.07
N ARG A 82 10.38 -3.14 -9.45
CA ARG A 82 9.75 -4.25 -10.18
C ARG A 82 8.69 -3.79 -11.17
N LEU A 83 7.86 -2.81 -10.80
CA LEU A 83 6.90 -2.20 -11.72
C LEU A 83 7.60 -1.55 -12.92
N LYS A 84 8.71 -0.85 -12.69
CA LYS A 84 9.52 -0.25 -13.76
C LYS A 84 10.22 -1.28 -14.65
N ALA A 85 10.61 -2.43 -14.09
CA ALA A 85 11.20 -3.51 -14.87
C ALA A 85 10.21 -4.15 -15.85
N CYS A 86 8.90 -3.98 -15.64
CA CYS A 86 7.88 -4.33 -16.62
C CYS A 86 7.63 -3.16 -17.59
N ASN A 87 8.25 -3.24 -18.77
CA ASN A 87 8.27 -2.14 -19.76
C ASN A 87 6.90 -1.72 -20.34
N ASP A 88 5.86 -2.53 -20.16
CA ASP A 88 4.53 -2.37 -20.73
C ASP A 88 3.45 -1.98 -19.69
N ILE A 89 3.84 -1.66 -18.46
CA ILE A 89 2.89 -1.14 -17.46
C ILE A 89 2.72 0.38 -17.67
N PRO A 90 1.49 0.87 -17.92
CA PRO A 90 1.25 2.31 -18.01
C PRO A 90 1.68 3.01 -16.71
N THR A 91 2.49 4.07 -16.82
CA THR A 91 3.00 4.84 -15.66
C THR A 91 1.87 5.23 -14.71
N ARG A 92 0.72 5.65 -15.24
CA ARG A 92 -0.46 6.03 -14.47
C ARG A 92 -1.06 4.89 -13.65
N LEU A 93 -1.06 3.67 -14.19
CA LEU A 93 -1.51 2.49 -13.47
C LEU A 93 -0.56 2.18 -12.31
N ALA A 94 0.76 2.23 -12.56
CA ALA A 94 1.78 2.08 -11.52
C ALA A 94 1.68 3.18 -10.43
N GLU A 95 1.46 4.44 -10.82
CA GLU A 95 1.23 5.56 -9.90
C GLU A 95 -0.04 5.37 -9.06
N SER A 96 -1.11 4.82 -9.64
CA SER A 96 -2.37 4.55 -8.93
C SER A 96 -2.25 3.45 -7.86
N ILE A 97 -1.35 2.49 -8.08
CA ILE A 97 -1.04 1.40 -7.15
C ILE A 97 -0.12 1.92 -6.04
N THR A 98 0.95 2.62 -6.43
CA THR A 98 1.97 3.10 -5.50
C THR A 98 1.49 4.32 -4.72
N GLY A 99 0.59 5.15 -5.25
CA GLY A 99 0.13 6.39 -4.63
C GLY A 99 1.10 7.56 -4.82
N HIS A 100 1.74 7.65 -6.00
CA HIS A 100 2.44 8.86 -6.42
C HIS A 100 1.47 9.84 -7.09
N SER A 101 1.84 11.12 -7.10
CA SER A 101 1.04 12.15 -7.77
C SER A 101 1.06 11.92 -9.28
N SER A 102 -0.09 11.64 -9.86
CA SER A 102 -0.27 11.55 -11.30
C SER A 102 -0.41 12.97 -11.86
N GLY A 103 0.64 13.49 -12.50
CA GLY A 103 0.68 14.85 -13.07
C GLY A 103 -0.58 15.20 -13.88
N GLY A 104 -1.29 16.27 -13.51
CA GLY A 104 -2.69 16.51 -13.88
C GLY A 104 -2.96 16.87 -15.35
N SER A 105 -3.23 15.88 -16.21
CA SER A 105 -3.76 16.13 -17.56
C SER A 105 -5.29 16.19 -17.55
N GLU A 106 -5.91 16.94 -18.48
CA GLU A 106 -7.37 17.05 -18.63
C GLU A 106 -8.08 15.70 -18.83
N PHE A 107 -7.40 14.74 -19.45
CA PHE A 107 -7.88 13.36 -19.62
C PHE A 107 -8.13 12.65 -18.27
N ASN A 108 -7.55 13.14 -17.17
CA ASN A 108 -7.79 12.63 -15.82
C ASN A 108 -9.19 12.96 -15.27
N ASN A 109 -9.90 13.91 -15.89
CA ASN A 109 -11.24 14.35 -15.47
C ASN A 109 -12.37 13.69 -16.28
N TYR A 110 -12.03 12.93 -17.33
CA TYR A 110 -12.99 12.19 -18.15
C TYR A 110 -13.12 10.75 -17.64
N GLY A 111 -14.33 10.35 -17.23
CA GLY A 111 -14.65 9.00 -16.75
C GLY A 111 -14.65 8.83 -15.23
N THR A 112 -15.29 7.76 -14.75
CA THR A 112 -15.42 7.46 -13.31
C THR A 112 -14.16 6.75 -12.79
N VAL A 113 -13.53 7.32 -11.77
CA VAL A 113 -12.68 6.64 -10.76
C VAL A 113 -11.49 5.80 -11.28
N GLY A 114 -10.66 6.32 -12.18
CA GLY A 114 -9.33 5.75 -12.46
C GLY A 114 -9.31 4.26 -12.87
N TYR A 115 -8.31 3.51 -12.41
CA TYR A 115 -8.15 2.08 -12.73
C TYR A 115 -8.92 1.15 -11.79
N THR A 116 -9.50 0.08 -12.34
CA THR A 116 -10.25 -0.92 -11.57
C THR A 116 -9.34 -1.76 -10.67
N LEU A 117 -9.94 -2.49 -9.72
CA LEU A 117 -9.17 -3.39 -8.86
C LEU A 117 -8.57 -4.56 -9.64
N GLU A 118 -9.27 -5.03 -10.67
CA GLU A 118 -8.87 -6.13 -11.53
C GLU A 118 -7.62 -5.76 -12.34
N GLN A 119 -7.61 -4.56 -12.95
CA GLN A 119 -6.45 -4.03 -13.67
C GLN A 119 -5.23 -3.89 -12.75
N LYS A 120 -5.43 -3.40 -11.52
CA LYS A 120 -4.36 -3.29 -10.53
C LYS A 120 -3.86 -4.66 -10.08
N LEU A 121 -4.77 -5.62 -9.90
CA LEU A 121 -4.43 -6.97 -9.47
C LEU A 121 -3.61 -7.69 -10.52
N GLU A 122 -3.96 -7.56 -11.80
CA GLU A 122 -3.19 -8.12 -12.92
C GLU A 122 -1.74 -7.63 -12.88
N VAL A 123 -1.54 -6.32 -12.73
CA VAL A 123 -0.20 -5.74 -12.58
C VAL A 123 0.53 -6.27 -11.35
N ILE A 124 -0.13 -6.32 -10.19
CA ILE A 124 0.48 -6.81 -8.96
C ILE A 124 0.91 -8.27 -9.10
N LYS A 125 0.10 -9.12 -9.76
CA LYS A 125 0.43 -10.52 -10.02
C LYS A 125 1.69 -10.66 -10.88
N ARG A 126 1.88 -9.77 -11.86
CA ARG A 126 3.05 -9.80 -12.77
C ARG A 126 4.37 -9.46 -12.08
N VAL A 127 4.34 -8.67 -11.00
CA VAL A 127 5.53 -8.24 -10.25
C VAL A 127 5.69 -8.96 -8.90
N ALA A 128 4.74 -9.82 -8.56
CA ALA A 128 4.85 -10.74 -7.44
C ALA A 128 5.87 -11.83 -7.82
N VAL A 129 6.82 -12.09 -6.92
CA VAL A 129 7.82 -13.16 -7.02
C VAL A 129 7.40 -14.25 -6.05
#